data_AF-A0A250IAN8-F1
#
_entry.id   AF-A0A250IAN8-F1
#
_cell.length_a   1.000
_cell.length_b   1.000
_cell.length_c   1.000
_cell.angle_alpha   90.00
_cell.angle_beta   90.00
_cell.angle_gamma   90.00
#
_symmetry.space_group_name_H-M   'P 1'
#
loop_
_entity.id
_entity.type
_entity.pdbx_description
1 polymer ?
#
loop_
_entity_poly.entity_id
_entity_poly.type
_entity_poly.pdbx_seq_one_letter_code
_entity_poly.pdbx_strand_id
1 'polypeptide(L)'
;MPPLFFAFLFGLGQGLLHAVGPDHCAAMATLGTLGPARRRATLLVALRFAIGHAAVLASVATFCLMTGVVLSETFERWAEIFGGAVLVAIAIAAFLSPNVLRHGHPHLPGHTQEPHSHRHERVTTAAGALMAFSGVRALLLALPPLLVGGSLRTSGWTYLPGFALGILVGMGAVGLVFAEGLERMGSRVAERLQRFVAAGSAALGLFWIVSRLSG
;
A
#
# COMPACT_ATOMS: atom_id res chain seq x y z
N MET A 1 15.12 -17.71 -22.07
CA MET A 1 15.42 -16.84 -20.91
C MET A 1 15.95 -17.71 -19.78
N PRO A 2 17.06 -17.36 -19.10
CA PRO A 2 17.49 -18.14 -17.95
C PRO A 2 16.37 -18.15 -16.89
N PRO A 3 16.11 -19.28 -16.23
CA PRO A 3 14.95 -19.46 -15.35
C PRO A 3 14.88 -18.43 -14.21
N LEU A 4 16.05 -17.98 -13.74
CA LEU A 4 16.18 -16.94 -12.72
C LEU A 4 15.70 -15.56 -13.18
N PHE A 5 16.00 -15.18 -14.42
CA PHE A 5 15.57 -13.90 -15.00
C PHE A 5 14.07 -13.90 -15.24
N PHE A 6 13.52 -15.03 -15.71
CA PHE A 6 12.08 -15.19 -15.85
C PHE A 6 11.37 -15.06 -14.49
N ALA A 7 11.87 -15.71 -13.44
CA ALA A 7 11.31 -15.60 -12.09
C ALA A 7 11.34 -14.15 -11.57
N PHE A 8 12.42 -13.42 -11.80
CA PHE A 8 12.49 -12.00 -11.45
C PHE A 8 11.46 -11.15 -12.21
N LEU A 9 11.35 -11.30 -13.53
CA LEU A 9 10.37 -10.57 -14.34
C LEU A 9 8.93 -10.92 -13.98
N PHE A 10 8.67 -12.19 -13.68
CA PHE A 10 7.36 -12.64 -13.23
C PHE A 10 7.01 -12.04 -11.87
N GLY A 11 7.96 -12.04 -10.93
CA GLY A 11 7.84 -11.32 -9.66
C GLY A 11 7.56 -9.84 -9.87
N LEU A 12 8.34 -9.17 -10.72
CA LEU A 12 8.13 -7.76 -11.07
C LEU A 12 6.72 -7.50 -11.60
N GLY A 13 6.24 -8.31 -12.55
CA GLY A 13 4.90 -8.21 -13.10
C GLY A 13 3.81 -8.41 -12.05
N GLN A 14 3.95 -9.41 -11.19
CA GLN A 14 3.02 -9.65 -10.08
C GLN A 14 3.04 -8.51 -9.06
N GLY A 15 4.21 -7.96 -8.72
CA GLY A 15 4.33 -6.81 -7.83
C GLY A 15 3.66 -5.56 -8.40
N LEU A 16 3.76 -5.33 -9.71
CA LEU A 16 3.06 -4.24 -10.41
C LEU A 16 1.54 -4.43 -10.37
N LEU A 17 1.04 -5.64 -10.63
CA LEU A 17 -0.38 -5.96 -10.56
C LEU A 17 -0.93 -5.85 -9.13
N HIS A 18 -0.15 -6.29 -8.15
CA HIS A 18 -0.49 -6.17 -6.74
C HIS A 18 -0.63 -4.70 -6.33
N ALA A 19 0.28 -3.83 -6.77
CA ALA A 19 0.28 -2.42 -6.45
C ALA A 19 -0.98 -1.66 -6.92
N VAL A 20 -1.63 -2.10 -8.00
CA VAL A 20 -2.87 -1.51 -8.52
C VAL A 20 -4.14 -2.12 -7.89
N GLY A 21 -3.98 -2.92 -6.83
CA GLY A 21 -5.09 -3.43 -6.03
C GLY A 21 -6.00 -2.31 -5.51
N PRO A 22 -7.33 -2.56 -5.43
CA PRO A 22 -8.31 -1.53 -5.08
C PRO A 22 -8.11 -1.00 -3.65
N ASP A 23 -7.64 -1.83 -2.73
CA ASP A 23 -7.28 -1.48 -1.35
C ASP A 23 -6.06 -0.57 -1.28
N HIS A 24 -5.00 -0.87 -2.04
CA HIS A 24 -3.82 -0.03 -2.10
C HIS A 24 -4.14 1.34 -2.70
N CYS A 25 -4.90 1.36 -3.78
CA CYS A 25 -5.36 2.60 -4.41
C CYS A 25 -6.22 3.41 -3.45
N ALA A 26 -7.16 2.77 -2.75
CA ALA A 26 -8.02 3.41 -1.76
C ALA A 26 -7.22 4.00 -0.59
N ALA A 27 -6.28 3.22 -0.03
CA ALA A 27 -5.39 3.67 1.05
C ALA A 27 -4.49 4.84 0.61
N MET A 28 -3.84 4.75 -0.55
CA MET A 28 -2.98 5.80 -1.08
C MET A 28 -3.75 7.07 -1.42
N ALA A 29 -4.92 6.94 -2.03
CA ALA A 29 -5.77 8.09 -2.32
C ALA A 29 -6.24 8.77 -1.03
N THR A 30 -6.58 7.99 0.00
CA THR A 30 -6.99 8.54 1.30
C THR A 30 -5.82 9.22 2.02
N LEU A 31 -4.65 8.55 2.13
CA LEU A 31 -3.45 9.10 2.77
C LEU A 31 -2.88 10.31 2.01
N GLY A 32 -2.96 10.32 0.68
CA GLY A 32 -2.48 11.41 -0.16
C GLY A 32 -3.24 12.72 0.06
N THR A 33 -4.50 12.65 0.49
CA THR A 33 -5.34 13.82 0.82
C THR A 33 -5.13 14.37 2.23
N LEU A 34 -4.51 13.59 3.12
CA LEU A 34 -4.19 14.01 4.49
C LEU A 34 -2.95 14.91 4.58
N GLY A 35 -2.23 15.12 3.49
CA GLY A 35 -1.03 15.96 3.44
C GLY A 35 -1.19 17.19 2.55
N PRO A 36 -0.14 18.02 2.41
CA PRO A 36 -0.14 19.13 1.47
C PRO A 36 -0.42 18.65 0.05
N ALA A 37 -1.24 19.38 -0.72
CA ALA A 37 -1.57 19.11 -2.13
C ALA A 37 -0.38 19.40 -3.08
N ARG A 38 0.81 18.92 -2.74
CA ARG A 38 2.04 19.12 -3.49
C ARG A 38 2.50 17.78 -4.04
N ARG A 39 2.79 17.74 -5.35
CA ARG A 39 3.17 16.51 -6.06
C ARG A 39 4.26 15.69 -5.35
N ARG A 40 5.32 16.37 -4.91
CA ARG A 40 6.45 15.74 -4.18
C ARG A 40 6.01 15.13 -2.85
N ALA A 41 5.09 15.76 -2.12
CA ALA A 41 4.63 15.27 -0.83
C ALA A 41 3.78 14.00 -1.01
N THR A 42 2.82 14.01 -1.94
CA THR A 42 1.98 12.84 -2.27
C THR A 42 2.82 11.65 -2.77
N LEU A 43 3.83 11.90 -3.61
CA LEU A 43 4.76 10.86 -4.05
C LEU A 43 5.56 10.26 -2.88
N LEU A 44 6.07 11.08 -1.97
CA LEU A 44 6.80 10.60 -0.80
C LEU A 44 5.90 9.77 0.13
N VAL A 45 4.62 10.13 0.27
CA VAL A 45 3.64 9.33 1.00
C VAL A 45 3.47 7.96 0.34
N ALA A 46 3.28 7.90 -0.97
CA ALA A 46 3.14 6.65 -1.71
C ALA A 46 4.39 5.77 -1.61
N LEU A 47 5.59 6.34 -1.76
CA LEU A 47 6.84 5.58 -1.63
C LEU A 47 7.06 5.05 -0.21
N ARG A 48 6.76 5.83 0.83
CA ARG A 48 6.86 5.38 2.23
C ARG A 48 5.89 4.24 2.53
N PHE A 49 4.64 4.38 2.04
CA PHE A 49 3.65 3.31 2.10
C PHE A 49 4.15 2.05 1.40
N ALA A 50 4.67 2.18 0.17
CA ALA A 50 5.20 1.07 -0.61
C ALA A 50 6.39 0.38 0.07
N ILE A 51 7.30 1.14 0.69
CA ILE A 51 8.44 0.59 1.43
C ILE A 51 7.96 -0.23 2.62
N GLY A 52 7.08 0.32 3.46
CA GLY A 52 6.53 -0.42 4.60
C GLY A 52 5.81 -1.70 4.18
N HIS A 53 5.03 -1.59 3.10
CA HIS A 53 4.28 -2.70 2.53
C HIS A 53 5.18 -3.82 1.99
N ALA A 54 6.12 -3.44 1.10
CA ALA A 54 7.08 -4.37 0.51
C ALA A 54 7.99 -5.01 1.57
N ALA A 55 8.39 -4.28 2.62
CA ALA A 55 9.23 -4.80 3.69
C ALA A 55 8.55 -5.93 4.47
N VAL A 56 7.28 -5.76 4.86
CA VAL A 56 6.52 -6.80 5.58
C VAL A 56 6.29 -8.01 4.69
N LEU A 57 5.84 -7.80 3.46
CA LEU A 57 5.64 -8.90 2.49
C LEU A 57 6.95 -9.66 2.24
N ALA A 58 8.05 -8.95 2.02
CA ALA A 58 9.36 -9.55 1.84
C ALA A 58 9.82 -10.35 3.06
N SER A 59 9.56 -9.85 4.26
CA SER A 59 9.90 -10.54 5.52
C SER A 59 9.09 -11.83 5.68
N VAL A 60 7.77 -11.77 5.46
CA VAL A 60 6.88 -12.93 5.55
C VAL A 60 7.25 -13.99 4.50
N ALA A 61 7.47 -13.59 3.24
CA ALA A 61 7.90 -14.53 2.21
C ALA A 61 9.29 -15.10 2.47
N THR A 62 10.24 -14.30 2.95
CA THR A 62 11.58 -14.80 3.33
C THR A 62 11.45 -15.85 4.44
N PHE A 63 10.63 -15.59 5.46
CA PHE A 63 10.36 -16.57 6.52
C PHE A 63 9.76 -17.87 5.96
N CYS A 64 8.76 -17.78 5.09
CA CYS A 64 8.14 -18.95 4.45
C CYS A 64 9.15 -19.72 3.57
N LEU A 65 9.99 -19.01 2.79
CA LEU A 65 11.03 -19.61 1.96
C LEU A 65 12.11 -20.32 2.77
N MET A 66 12.50 -19.77 3.93
CA MET A 66 13.51 -20.35 4.81
C MET A 66 12.99 -21.58 5.56
N THR A 67 11.75 -21.53 6.03
CA THR A 67 11.15 -22.57 6.87
C THR A 67 10.38 -23.63 6.09
N GLY A 68 10.01 -23.34 4.84
CA GLY A 68 9.12 -24.18 4.03
C GLY A 68 7.66 -24.17 4.49
N VAL A 69 7.30 -23.26 5.42
CA VAL A 69 5.93 -23.15 5.93
C VAL A 69 5.01 -22.54 4.87
N VAL A 70 3.88 -23.20 4.62
CA VAL A 70 2.77 -22.64 3.84
C VAL A 70 1.77 -22.05 4.82
N LEU A 71 1.34 -20.81 4.60
CA LEU A 71 0.34 -20.19 5.47
C LEU A 71 -1.02 -20.86 5.26
N SER A 72 -1.74 -21.06 6.37
CA SER A 72 -3.08 -21.66 6.32
C SER A 72 -4.10 -20.68 5.71
N GLU A 73 -5.13 -21.21 5.06
CA GLU A 73 -6.26 -20.41 4.57
C GLU A 73 -6.93 -19.60 5.69
N THR A 74 -6.93 -20.14 6.92
CA THR A 74 -7.45 -19.43 8.10
C THR A 74 -6.61 -18.19 8.40
N PHE A 75 -5.27 -18.30 8.37
CA PHE A 75 -4.40 -17.14 8.57
C PHE A 75 -4.62 -16.09 7.48
N GLU A 76 -4.66 -16.50 6.21
CA GLU A 76 -4.89 -15.59 5.08
C GLU A 76 -6.23 -14.88 5.20
N ARG A 77 -7.30 -15.60 5.57
CA ARG A 77 -8.62 -15.03 5.82
C ARG A 77 -8.59 -13.96 6.91
N TRP A 78 -7.97 -14.24 8.06
CA TRP A 78 -7.85 -13.26 9.14
C TRP A 78 -6.98 -12.06 8.74
N ALA A 79 -5.94 -12.27 7.95
CA ALA A 79 -5.10 -11.20 7.44
C ALA A 79 -5.86 -10.26 6.47
N GLU A 80 -6.77 -10.80 5.65
CA GLU A 80 -7.66 -10.00 4.81
C GLU A 80 -8.69 -9.22 5.62
N ILE A 81 -9.31 -9.82 6.65
CA ILE A 81 -10.20 -9.11 7.59
C ILE A 81 -9.45 -7.96 8.27
N PHE A 82 -8.21 -8.22 8.71
CA PHE A 82 -7.36 -7.21 9.32
C PHE A 82 -7.06 -6.05 8.37
N GLY A 83 -6.69 -6.32 7.11
CA GLY A 83 -6.50 -5.25 6.12
C GLY A 83 -7.78 -4.46 5.84
N GLY A 84 -8.94 -5.11 5.82
CA GLY A 84 -10.23 -4.43 5.76
C GLY A 84 -10.45 -3.47 6.94
N ALA A 85 -10.08 -3.88 8.16
CA ALA A 85 -10.17 -3.03 9.34
C ALA A 85 -9.21 -1.83 9.27
N VAL A 86 -7.99 -2.03 8.75
CA VAL A 86 -7.02 -0.95 8.50
C VAL A 86 -7.58 0.07 7.51
N LEU A 87 -8.22 -0.36 6.42
CA LEU A 87 -8.89 0.55 5.47
C LEU A 87 -9.98 1.39 6.12
N VAL A 88 -10.83 0.76 6.93
CA VAL A 88 -11.88 1.47 7.67
C VAL A 88 -11.28 2.49 8.64
N ALA A 89 -10.22 2.13 9.36
CA ALA A 89 -9.54 3.04 10.27
C ALA A 89 -8.93 4.25 9.55
N ILE A 90 -8.28 4.05 8.40
CA ILE A 90 -7.72 5.12 7.57
C ILE A 90 -8.84 6.02 7.02
N ALA A 91 -9.97 5.44 6.60
CA ALA A 91 -11.13 6.20 6.13
C ALA A 91 -11.73 7.07 7.25
N ILE A 92 -11.91 6.52 8.45
CA ILE A 92 -12.38 7.28 9.63
C ILE A 92 -11.42 8.43 9.94
N ALA A 93 -10.10 8.17 9.94
CA ALA A 93 -9.10 9.20 10.16
C ALA A 93 -9.20 10.35 9.13
N ALA A 94 -9.51 10.02 7.87
CA ALA A 94 -9.73 11.01 6.81
C ALA A 94 -11.01 11.83 6.99
N PHE A 95 -12.09 11.23 7.51
CA PHE A 95 -13.31 11.97 7.85
C PHE A 95 -13.15 12.88 9.08
N LEU A 96 -12.37 12.44 10.08
CA LEU A 96 -12.10 13.22 11.29
C LEU A 96 -11.08 14.34 11.07
N SER A 97 -10.28 14.27 10.00
CA SER A 97 -9.24 15.25 9.65
C SER A 97 -9.53 16.00 8.33
N PRO A 98 -10.70 16.64 8.13
CA PRO A 98 -11.07 17.24 6.85
C PRO A 98 -10.31 18.54 6.52
N ASN A 99 -9.55 19.11 7.46
CA ASN A 99 -8.99 20.46 7.34
C ASN A 99 -7.51 20.54 6.93
N VAL A 100 -6.83 19.44 6.61
CA VAL A 100 -5.39 19.50 6.27
C VAL A 100 -5.11 20.20 4.93
N LEU A 101 -6.08 20.18 4.01
CA LEU A 101 -6.03 20.96 2.75
C LEU A 101 -6.26 22.48 2.96
N ARG A 102 -6.63 22.93 4.16
CA ARG A 102 -6.92 24.36 4.47
C ARG A 102 -5.75 25.09 5.16
N HIS A 103 -4.58 24.47 5.33
CA HIS A 103 -3.38 25.18 5.82
C HIS A 103 -2.72 26.00 4.70
N GLY A 104 -3.41 27.06 4.28
CA GLY A 104 -2.91 28.10 3.39
C GLY A 104 -3.07 29.47 4.04
N HIS A 105 -2.40 29.71 5.16
CA HIS A 105 -2.23 31.06 5.69
C HIS A 105 -0.79 31.53 5.40
N PRO A 106 -0.58 32.80 5.02
CA PRO A 106 0.77 33.35 4.88
C PRO A 106 1.51 33.21 6.21
N HIS A 107 2.66 32.54 6.21
CA HIS A 107 3.50 32.46 7.39
C HIS A 107 3.90 33.89 7.81
N LEU A 108 3.51 34.30 9.02
CA LEU A 108 4.09 35.47 9.68
C LEU A 108 5.61 35.22 9.82
N PRO A 109 6.48 36.23 9.57
CA PRO A 109 7.92 36.06 9.67
C PRO A 109 8.30 35.80 11.14
N GLY A 110 8.68 34.57 11.49
CA GLY A 110 9.12 34.24 12.86
C GLY A 110 8.88 32.82 13.35
N HIS A 111 8.03 32.02 12.67
CA HIS A 111 7.77 30.63 13.05
C HIS A 111 8.18 29.68 11.92
N THR A 112 9.47 29.31 11.87
CA THR A 112 10.04 28.51 10.77
C THR A 112 10.02 27.00 11.02
N GLN A 113 9.53 26.50 12.15
CA GLN A 113 9.44 25.05 12.38
C GLN A 113 8.21 24.67 13.20
N GLU A 114 7.21 24.09 12.56
CA GLU A 114 6.24 23.24 13.26
C GLU A 114 6.94 21.90 13.61
N PRO A 115 6.94 21.44 14.87
CA PRO A 115 7.62 20.20 15.29
C PRO A 115 6.98 18.90 14.78
N HIS A 116 5.95 18.99 13.92
CA HIS A 116 5.00 17.89 13.69
C HIS A 116 5.27 17.05 12.43
N SER A 117 6.21 17.44 11.56
CA SER A 117 6.43 16.75 10.28
C SER A 117 6.90 15.29 10.44
N HIS A 118 7.68 14.99 11.49
CA HIS A 118 8.25 13.64 11.71
C HIS A 118 7.22 12.57 12.10
N ARG A 119 6.08 12.94 12.70
CA ARG A 119 5.05 11.95 13.08
C ARG A 119 4.32 11.40 11.86
N HIS A 120 4.07 12.22 10.85
CA HIS A 120 3.34 11.79 9.65
C HIS A 120 4.13 10.78 8.81
N GLU A 121 5.46 10.83 8.81
CA GLU A 121 6.31 9.92 8.01
C GLU A 121 6.27 8.47 8.50
N ARG A 122 6.23 8.29 9.83
CA ARG A 122 6.15 6.96 10.44
C ARG A 122 4.76 6.36 10.27
N VAL A 123 3.71 7.18 10.32
CA VAL A 123 2.32 6.74 10.17
C VAL A 123 2.07 6.17 8.77
N THR A 124 2.60 6.78 7.71
CA THR A 124 2.39 6.27 6.33
C THR A 124 3.13 4.97 6.07
N THR A 125 4.36 4.85 6.57
CA THR A 125 5.15 3.62 6.49
C THR A 125 4.47 2.49 7.29
N ALA A 126 4.00 2.80 8.50
CA ALA A 126 3.25 1.86 9.32
C ALA A 126 1.93 1.44 8.66
N ALA A 127 1.18 2.37 8.06
CA ALA A 127 -0.04 2.04 7.33
C ALA A 127 0.24 1.07 6.17
N GLY A 128 1.31 1.28 5.41
CA GLY A 128 1.75 0.35 4.36
C GLY A 128 2.10 -1.03 4.93
N ALA A 129 2.84 -1.07 6.03
CA ALA A 129 3.21 -2.30 6.72
C ALA A 129 1.99 -3.07 7.28
N LEU A 130 1.01 -2.38 7.84
CA LEU A 130 -0.23 -3.01 8.34
C LEU A 130 -1.11 -3.52 7.19
N MET A 131 -1.21 -2.75 6.10
CA MET A 131 -1.94 -3.17 4.91
C MET A 131 -1.27 -4.35 4.20
N ALA A 132 0.04 -4.58 4.40
CA ALA A 132 0.76 -5.71 3.83
C ALA A 132 0.15 -7.07 4.18
N PHE A 133 -0.45 -7.19 5.37
CA PHE A 133 -1.01 -8.45 5.84
C PHE A 133 -2.17 -8.94 4.95
N SER A 134 -3.03 -8.08 4.42
CA SER A 134 -4.07 -8.51 3.48
C SER A 134 -3.52 -8.91 2.10
N GLY A 135 -2.29 -8.50 1.78
CA GLY A 135 -1.63 -8.84 0.53
C GLY A 135 -0.83 -10.15 0.55
N VAL A 136 -0.72 -10.80 1.71
CA VAL A 136 0.14 -11.98 1.88
C VAL A 136 -0.27 -13.13 0.95
N ARG A 137 -1.58 -13.32 0.74
CA ARG A 137 -2.11 -14.34 -0.16
C ARG A 137 -1.67 -14.15 -1.62
N ALA A 138 -1.65 -12.91 -2.12
CA ALA A 138 -1.22 -12.61 -3.50
C ALA A 138 0.25 -12.98 -3.73
N LEU A 139 1.10 -12.73 -2.74
CA LEU A 139 2.51 -13.10 -2.76
C LEU A 139 2.70 -14.63 -2.68
N LEU A 140 1.94 -15.29 -1.81
CA LEU A 140 2.09 -16.73 -1.57
C LEU A 140 1.46 -17.60 -2.65
N LEU A 141 0.35 -17.20 -3.28
CA LEU A 141 -0.23 -17.95 -4.40
C LEU A 141 0.71 -18.06 -5.60
N ALA A 142 1.60 -17.08 -5.78
CA ALA A 142 2.59 -17.06 -6.85
C ALA A 142 3.83 -17.91 -6.55
N LEU A 143 4.06 -18.31 -5.28
CA LEU A 143 5.26 -19.02 -4.85
C LEU A 143 5.23 -20.53 -5.21
N PRO A 144 4.17 -21.32 -4.93
CA PRO A 144 4.12 -22.76 -5.22
C PRO A 144 4.30 -23.13 -6.69
N PRO A 145 3.69 -22.44 -7.68
CA PRO A 145 3.96 -22.72 -9.10
C PRO A 145 5.44 -22.51 -9.47
N LEU A 146 6.13 -21.61 -8.75
CA LEU A 146 7.57 -21.36 -8.83
C LEU A 146 8.40 -22.26 -7.91
N LEU A 147 7.81 -23.25 -7.22
CA LEU A 147 8.50 -24.24 -6.36
C LEU A 147 8.44 -25.72 -6.82
N VAL A 148 7.59 -26.10 -7.79
CA VAL A 148 7.32 -27.51 -8.18
C VAL A 148 8.36 -28.19 -9.12
N GLY A 149 9.17 -27.46 -9.88
CA GLY A 149 10.16 -27.95 -10.87
C GLY A 149 11.63 -28.18 -10.44
N GLY A 150 11.95 -28.46 -9.18
CA GLY A 150 13.25 -29.04 -8.77
C GLY A 150 14.52 -28.14 -8.74
N SER A 151 14.70 -27.14 -9.62
CA SER A 151 15.81 -26.15 -9.54
C SER A 151 15.46 -24.89 -8.72
N LEU A 152 14.36 -24.93 -7.97
CA LEU A 152 13.52 -23.77 -7.67
C LEU A 152 13.79 -23.08 -6.33
N ARG A 153 14.64 -23.64 -5.47
CA ARG A 153 15.04 -22.95 -4.23
C ARG A 153 15.68 -21.58 -4.55
N THR A 154 16.42 -21.47 -5.66
CA THR A 154 17.04 -20.22 -6.13
C THR A 154 16.07 -19.28 -6.84
N SER A 155 15.00 -19.80 -7.45
CA SER A 155 14.01 -18.99 -8.18
C SER A 155 13.14 -18.16 -7.25
N GLY A 156 12.81 -18.67 -6.05
CA GLY A 156 12.13 -17.87 -5.01
C GLY A 156 12.95 -16.65 -4.58
N TRP A 157 14.28 -16.80 -4.47
CA TRP A 157 15.20 -15.72 -4.11
C TRP A 157 15.36 -14.65 -5.19
N THR A 158 15.05 -14.94 -6.45
CA THR A 158 15.03 -13.93 -7.52
C THR A 158 13.63 -13.36 -7.77
N TYR A 159 12.59 -14.17 -7.56
CA TYR A 159 11.20 -13.71 -7.60
C TYR A 159 10.94 -12.62 -6.56
N LEU A 160 11.37 -12.83 -5.31
CA LEU A 160 11.09 -11.93 -4.20
C LEU A 160 11.57 -10.48 -4.41
N PRO A 161 12.84 -10.21 -4.79
CA PRO A 161 13.28 -8.85 -5.07
C PRO A 161 12.58 -8.26 -6.32
N GLY A 162 12.22 -9.09 -7.31
CA GLY A 162 11.42 -8.67 -8.45
C GLY A 162 10.04 -8.16 -7.99
N PHE A 163 9.36 -8.94 -7.17
CA PHE A 163 8.06 -8.59 -6.59
C PHE A 163 8.12 -7.31 -5.75
N ALA A 164 9.11 -7.21 -4.84
CA ALA A 164 9.31 -5.99 -4.05
C ALA A 164 9.56 -4.76 -4.93
N LEU A 165 10.41 -4.86 -5.96
CA LEU A 165 10.65 -3.77 -6.92
C LEU A 165 9.36 -3.40 -7.67
N GLY A 166 8.56 -4.39 -8.07
CA GLY A 166 7.27 -4.18 -8.73
C GLY A 166 6.30 -3.39 -7.86
N ILE A 167 6.24 -3.68 -6.57
CA ILE A 167 5.44 -2.90 -5.61
C ILE A 167 5.92 -1.45 -5.56
N LEU A 168 7.22 -1.21 -5.39
CA LEU A 168 7.77 0.15 -5.31
C LEU A 168 7.47 0.96 -6.58
N VAL A 169 7.69 0.37 -7.76
CA VAL A 169 7.43 1.02 -9.04
C VAL A 169 5.94 1.25 -9.24
N GLY A 170 5.10 0.23 -8.99
CA GLY A 170 3.66 0.30 -9.20
C GLY A 170 2.98 1.31 -8.27
N MET A 171 3.26 1.24 -6.97
CA MET A 171 2.69 2.19 -6.00
C MET A 171 3.26 3.60 -6.18
N GLY A 172 4.54 3.72 -6.57
CA GLY A 172 5.12 5.01 -6.96
C GLY A 172 4.41 5.63 -8.17
N ALA A 173 4.10 4.84 -9.19
CA ALA A 173 3.36 5.27 -10.38
C ALA A 173 1.91 5.67 -10.04
N VAL A 174 1.20 4.87 -9.24
CA VAL A 174 -0.13 5.21 -8.73
C VAL A 174 -0.09 6.52 -7.94
N GLY A 175 0.90 6.67 -7.06
CA GLY A 175 1.14 7.89 -6.30
C GLY A 175 1.38 9.10 -7.20
N LEU A 176 2.14 8.98 -8.28
CA LEU A 176 2.36 10.04 -9.27
C LEU A 176 1.05 10.47 -9.96
N VAL A 177 0.23 9.50 -10.38
CA VAL A 177 -1.06 9.78 -11.02
C VAL A 177 -1.97 10.56 -10.08
N PHE A 178 -2.07 10.13 -8.81
CA PHE A 178 -2.84 10.86 -7.81
C PHE A 178 -2.26 12.25 -7.52
N ALA A 179 -0.94 12.35 -7.42
CA ALA A 179 -0.24 13.60 -7.16
C ALA A 179 -0.51 14.66 -8.26
N GLU A 180 -0.45 14.25 -9.52
CA GLU A 180 -0.74 15.12 -10.68
C GLU A 180 -2.23 15.45 -10.80
N GLY A 181 -3.10 14.49 -10.50
CA GLY A 181 -4.55 14.72 -10.48
C GLY A 181 -4.96 15.74 -9.42
N LEU A 182 -4.42 15.61 -8.20
CA LEU A 182 -4.76 16.50 -7.08
C LEU A 182 -4.21 17.92 -7.27
N GLU A 183 -3.01 18.07 -7.82
CA GLU A 183 -2.38 19.38 -8.09
C GLU A 183 -3.15 20.19 -9.15
N ARG A 184 -3.79 19.51 -10.12
CA ARG A 184 -4.61 20.15 -11.16
C ARG A 184 -6.03 20.49 -10.70
N MET A 185 -6.46 19.99 -9.54
CA MET A 185 -7.82 20.18 -9.03
C MET A 185 -7.93 21.39 -8.11
N GLY A 186 -9.04 22.13 -8.22
CA GLY A 186 -9.37 23.18 -7.25
C GLY A 186 -9.66 22.60 -5.86
N SER A 187 -9.36 23.36 -4.80
CA SER A 187 -9.47 22.92 -3.40
C SER A 187 -10.83 22.33 -3.01
N ARG A 188 -11.94 22.92 -3.52
CA ARG A 188 -13.31 22.41 -3.27
C ARG A 188 -13.57 21.05 -3.93
N VAL A 189 -12.98 20.81 -5.11
CA VAL A 189 -13.13 19.54 -5.84
C VAL A 189 -12.27 18.48 -5.17
N ALA A 190 -11.04 18.83 -4.78
CA ALA A 190 -10.14 17.97 -4.02
C ALA A 190 -10.78 17.51 -2.69
N GLU A 191 -11.45 18.41 -1.95
CA GLU A 191 -12.13 18.06 -0.71
C GLU A 191 -13.32 17.12 -0.91
N ARG A 192 -14.12 17.34 -1.96
CA ARG A 192 -15.22 16.41 -2.32
C ARG A 192 -14.69 15.04 -2.73
N LEU A 193 -13.62 15.03 -3.54
CA LEU A 193 -12.96 13.80 -3.96
C LEU A 193 -12.39 13.04 -2.76
N GLN A 194 -11.76 13.74 -1.80
CA GLN A 194 -11.27 13.15 -0.55
C GLN A 194 -12.39 12.44 0.21
N ARG A 195 -13.55 13.09 0.40
CA ARG A 195 -14.68 12.48 1.11
C ARG A 195 -15.23 11.26 0.36
N PHE A 196 -15.29 11.33 -0.97
CA PHE A 196 -15.74 10.23 -1.81
C PHE A 196 -14.77 9.04 -1.75
N VAL A 197 -13.47 9.31 -1.84
CA VAL A 197 -12.41 8.31 -1.70
C VAL A 197 -12.45 7.67 -0.31
N ALA A 198 -12.57 8.46 0.76
CA ALA A 198 -12.67 7.93 2.12
C ALA A 198 -13.92 7.05 2.30
N ALA A 199 -15.07 7.45 1.75
CA ALA A 199 -16.28 6.64 1.77
C ALA A 199 -16.08 5.32 1.01
N GLY A 200 -15.47 5.38 -0.17
CA GLY A 200 -15.12 4.20 -0.97
C GLY A 200 -14.16 3.25 -0.24
N SER A 201 -13.12 3.78 0.42
CA SER A 201 -12.19 3.03 1.25
C SER A 201 -12.89 2.31 2.41
N ALA A 202 -13.79 3.00 3.12
CA ALA A 202 -14.58 2.41 4.19
C ALA A 202 -15.51 1.30 3.68
N ALA A 203 -16.20 1.53 2.56
CA ALA A 203 -17.08 0.55 1.95
C ALA A 203 -16.32 -0.70 1.49
N LEU A 204 -15.15 -0.53 0.86
CA LEU A 204 -14.30 -1.64 0.44
C LEU A 204 -13.78 -2.44 1.64
N GLY A 205 -13.32 -1.75 2.70
CA GLY A 205 -12.87 -2.39 3.94
C GLY A 205 -13.97 -3.19 4.62
N LEU A 206 -15.18 -2.62 4.74
CA LEU A 206 -16.36 -3.32 5.27
C LEU A 206 -16.74 -4.52 4.39
N PHE A 207 -16.72 -4.37 3.07
CA PHE A 207 -16.99 -5.47 2.15
C PHE A 207 -16.03 -6.64 2.34
N TRP A 208 -14.74 -6.39 2.50
CA TRP A 208 -13.75 -7.44 2.78
C TRP A 208 -13.96 -8.10 4.14
N ILE A 209 -14.24 -7.33 5.20
CA ILE A 209 -14.55 -7.90 6.52
C ILE A 209 -15.78 -8.81 6.42
N VAL A 210 -16.89 -8.32 5.86
CA VAL A 210 -18.15 -9.07 5.80
C VAL A 210 -18.02 -10.30 4.92
N SER A 211 -17.49 -10.17 3.71
CA SER A 211 -17.35 -11.29 2.76
C SER A 211 -16.43 -12.39 3.28
N ARG A 212 -15.51 -12.07 4.19
CA ARG A 212 -14.63 -13.05 4.85
C ARG A 212 -15.17 -13.52 6.18
N LEU A 213 -16.15 -12.90 6.80
CA LEU A 213 -16.82 -13.46 7.98
C LEU A 213 -17.95 -14.43 7.59
N SER A 214 -18.59 -14.22 6.44
CA SER A 214 -19.72 -15.02 5.96
C SER A 214 -19.34 -16.27 5.15
N GLY A 215 -18.09 -16.37 4.69
CA GLY A 215 -17.55 -17.56 4.00
C GLY A 215 -16.81 -18.50 4.95
#